data_AF-A0A8J3LFX9-F1
#
_entry.id   AF-A0A8J3LFX9-F1
#
_cell.length_a   1.000
_cell.length_b   1.000
_cell.length_c   1.000
_cell.angle_alpha   90.00
_cell.angle_beta   90.00
_cell.angle_gamma   90.00
#
_symmetry.space_group_name_H-M   'P 1'
#
loop_
_entity.id
_entity.type
_entity.pdbx_description
1 polymer ?
#
loop_
_entity_poly.entity_id
_entity_poly.type
_entity_poly.pdbx_seq_one_letter_code
_entity_poly.pdbx_strand_id
1 'polypeptide(L)'
;MLRRRYTLLIDCEESGFRTGVRFWSEALGARARHSGDPKDPFVELPGAAGDLHVELQRVGAPGRYHLDLFAPDVDAEAHRLEALGAEKVRREQAWWVMRAPTGHLFCIIPDSAPSPDDEADDEFDDEFDDEADDEFDDEDGFDHELDDGPAEPEPPQAYPRLRSVPNS
;
A
#
# COMPACT_ATOMS: atom_id res chain seq x y z
N MET A 1 -5.96 22.42 17.14
CA MET A 1 -5.31 21.10 17.33
C MET A 1 -4.97 20.59 15.94
N LEU A 2 -3.70 20.32 15.66
CA LEU A 2 -3.31 19.72 14.38
C LEU A 2 -3.88 18.30 14.32
N ARG A 3 -4.50 17.96 13.19
CA ARG A 3 -4.96 16.59 12.92
C ARG A 3 -3.73 15.75 12.56
N ARG A 4 -3.65 14.56 13.13
CA ARG A 4 -2.58 13.61 12.82
C ARG A 4 -2.81 13.01 11.43
N ARG A 5 -1.74 12.84 10.66
CA ARG A 5 -1.79 12.20 9.34
C ARG A 5 -1.70 10.68 9.47
N TYR A 6 -2.43 9.99 8.60
CA TYR A 6 -2.43 8.55 8.49
C TYR A 6 -2.51 8.15 7.02
N THR A 7 -1.82 7.07 6.65
CA THR A 7 -1.89 6.48 5.32
C THR A 7 -2.25 5.00 5.45
N LEU A 8 -3.21 4.54 4.66
CA LEU A 8 -3.44 3.12 4.46
C LEU A 8 -2.59 2.63 3.30
N LEU A 9 -1.72 1.67 3.58
CA LEU A 9 -0.88 1.03 2.59
C LEU A 9 -1.50 -0.29 2.17
N ILE A 10 -1.59 -0.48 0.86
CA ILE A 10 -1.94 -1.73 0.20
C ILE A 10 -0.64 -2.34 -0.33
N ASP A 11 -0.03 -3.22 0.46
CA ASP A 11 1.20 -3.88 0.08
C ASP A 11 0.90 -4.91 -1.00
N CYS A 12 1.64 -4.83 -2.10
CA CYS A 12 1.53 -5.73 -3.23
C CYS A 12 2.90 -6.34 -3.52
N GLU A 13 2.92 -7.65 -3.70
CA GLU A 13 4.12 -8.37 -4.12
C GLU A 13 4.62 -7.84 -5.47
N GLU A 14 5.94 -7.81 -5.66
CA GLU A 14 6.59 -7.26 -6.85
C GLU A 14 6.02 -7.79 -8.17
N SER A 15 5.84 -9.11 -8.30
CA SER A 15 5.29 -9.75 -9.49
C SER A 15 3.85 -9.35 -9.81
N GLY A 16 3.07 -9.00 -8.78
CA GLY A 16 1.66 -8.62 -8.88
C GLY A 16 1.41 -7.11 -8.87
N PHE A 17 2.44 -6.27 -8.68
CA PHE A 17 2.27 -4.86 -8.36
C PHE A 17 1.43 -4.10 -9.39
N ARG A 18 1.75 -4.23 -10.69
CA ARG A 18 1.00 -3.56 -11.77
C ARG A 18 -0.47 -3.99 -11.82
N THR A 19 -0.72 -5.28 -11.60
CA THR A 19 -2.09 -5.82 -11.55
C THR A 19 -2.84 -5.27 -10.34
N GLY A 20 -2.17 -5.19 -9.19
CA GLY A 20 -2.71 -4.58 -7.97
C GLY A 20 -3.09 -3.12 -8.16
N VAL A 21 -2.21 -2.31 -8.75
CA VAL A 21 -2.47 -0.88 -9.04
C VAL A 21 -3.74 -0.73 -9.88
N ARG A 22 -3.85 -1.46 -11.00
CA ARG A 22 -5.04 -1.42 -11.85
C ARG A 22 -6.29 -1.79 -11.06
N PHE A 23 -6.25 -2.93 -10.37
CA PHE A 23 -7.40 -3.44 -9.64
C PHE A 23 -7.88 -2.46 -8.57
N TRP A 24 -6.98 -1.93 -7.73
CA TRP A 24 -7.37 -1.05 -6.63
C TRP A 24 -7.81 0.35 -7.10
N SER A 25 -7.21 0.85 -8.18
CA SER A 25 -7.66 2.08 -8.84
C SER A 25 -9.12 1.95 -9.29
N GLU A 26 -9.43 0.88 -10.04
CA GLU A 26 -10.79 0.63 -10.53
C GLU A 26 -11.77 0.33 -9.39
N ALA A 27 -11.38 -0.51 -8.43
CA ALA A 27 -12.24 -0.94 -7.32
C ALA A 27 -12.61 0.23 -6.39
N LEU A 28 -11.70 1.19 -6.20
CA LEU A 28 -11.92 2.37 -5.36
C LEU A 28 -12.37 3.60 -6.15
N GLY A 29 -12.42 3.51 -7.48
CA GLY A 29 -12.81 4.62 -8.35
C GLY A 29 -11.83 5.80 -8.30
N ALA A 30 -10.53 5.52 -8.13
CA ALA A 30 -9.47 6.52 -8.03
C ALA A 30 -8.48 6.40 -9.19
N ARG A 31 -7.95 7.53 -9.66
CA ARG A 31 -6.87 7.55 -10.66
C ARG A 31 -5.53 7.34 -9.94
N ALA A 32 -4.78 6.31 -10.33
CA ALA A 32 -3.43 6.11 -9.84
C ALA A 32 -2.52 7.30 -10.17
N ARG A 33 -1.77 7.77 -9.18
CA ARG A 33 -0.73 8.78 -9.35
C ARG A 33 0.64 8.15 -9.09
N HIS A 34 1.51 8.21 -10.09
CA HIS A 34 2.89 7.77 -10.03
C HIS A 34 3.79 8.99 -9.86
N SER A 35 4.88 8.87 -9.10
CA SER A 35 5.88 9.94 -8.94
C SER A 35 6.74 10.19 -10.20
N GLY A 36 6.63 9.32 -11.21
CA GLY A 36 7.45 9.37 -12.42
C GLY A 36 8.83 8.71 -12.28
N ASP A 37 9.30 8.41 -11.07
CA ASP A 37 10.50 7.59 -10.85
C ASP A 37 10.13 6.08 -10.85
N PRO A 38 10.64 5.28 -11.81
CA PRO A 38 10.38 3.84 -11.83
C PRO A 38 10.88 3.09 -10.59
N LYS A 39 11.83 3.67 -9.85
CA LYS A 39 12.37 3.07 -8.63
C LYS A 39 11.50 3.33 -7.42
N ASP A 40 10.58 4.29 -7.50
CA ASP A 40 9.62 4.53 -6.44
C ASP A 40 8.75 3.27 -6.24
N PRO A 41 8.74 2.69 -5.04
CA PRO A 41 7.88 1.55 -4.76
C PRO A 41 6.42 1.96 -4.54
N PHE A 42 6.09 3.24 -4.47
CA PHE A 42 4.75 3.71 -4.12
C PHE A 42 3.94 4.18 -5.33
N VAL A 43 2.63 3.98 -5.25
CA VAL A 43 1.63 4.55 -6.17
C VAL A 43 0.45 5.01 -5.34
N GLU A 44 0.08 6.28 -5.48
CA GLU A 44 -1.01 6.83 -4.70
C GLU A 44 -2.37 6.63 -5.36
N LEU A 45 -3.41 6.55 -4.53
CA LEU A 45 -4.80 6.59 -4.97
C LEU A 45 -5.54 7.77 -4.30
N PRO A 46 -5.36 9.01 -4.79
CA PRO A 46 -6.00 10.18 -4.21
C PRO A 46 -7.53 10.06 -4.19
N GLY A 47 -8.15 10.40 -3.06
CA GLY A 47 -9.61 10.38 -2.89
C GLY A 47 -10.26 8.98 -2.86
N ALA A 48 -9.47 7.90 -2.90
CA ALA A 48 -9.97 6.53 -2.92
C ALA A 48 -10.80 6.13 -1.68
N ALA A 49 -10.59 6.82 -0.55
CA ALA A 49 -11.26 6.52 0.72
C ALA A 49 -11.64 7.79 1.50
N GLY A 50 -12.21 8.79 0.82
CA GLY A 50 -12.57 10.07 1.44
C GLY A 50 -11.32 10.81 1.91
N ASP A 51 -11.29 11.21 3.19
CA ASP A 51 -10.15 11.93 3.78
C ASP A 51 -8.97 11.02 4.18
N LEU A 52 -9.11 9.69 4.05
CA LEU A 52 -8.01 8.77 4.33
C LEU A 52 -7.11 8.68 3.10
N HIS A 53 -5.82 8.98 3.30
CA HIS A 53 -4.81 8.80 2.26
C HIS A 53 -4.54 7.31 2.03
N VAL A 54 -4.46 6.91 0.76
CA VAL A 54 -4.30 5.51 0.36
C VAL A 54 -3.19 5.40 -0.69
N GLU A 55 -2.28 4.45 -0.49
CA GLU A 55 -1.24 4.14 -1.46
C GLU A 55 -1.09 2.63 -1.61
N LEU A 56 -0.59 2.21 -2.76
CA LEU A 56 -0.03 0.88 -2.96
C LEU A 56 1.48 0.95 -2.76
N GLN A 57 2.04 -0.07 -2.09
CA GLN A 57 3.47 -0.22 -1.93
C GLN A 57 3.94 -1.54 -2.56
N ARG A 58 4.97 -1.46 -3.41
CA ARG A 58 5.67 -2.62 -3.96
C ARG A 58 6.60 -3.19 -2.89
N VAL A 59 6.39 -4.45 -2.52
CA VAL A 59 7.17 -5.14 -1.49
C VAL A 59 7.63 -6.53 -1.94
N GLY A 60 8.70 -7.04 -1.34
CA GLY A 60 9.20 -8.41 -1.57
C GLY A 60 8.54 -9.47 -0.67
N ALA A 61 7.26 -9.29 -0.31
CA ALA A 61 6.51 -10.17 0.58
C ALA A 61 5.06 -10.28 0.10
N PRO A 62 4.30 -11.30 0.56
CA PRO A 62 2.88 -11.43 0.23
C PRO A 62 2.08 -10.17 0.60
N GLY A 63 1.05 -9.89 -0.20
CA GLY A 63 0.23 -8.70 -0.03
C GLY A 63 -0.47 -8.64 1.32
N ARG A 64 -0.53 -7.43 1.89
CA ARG A 64 -1.16 -7.14 3.18
C ARG A 64 -1.61 -5.68 3.22
N TYR A 65 -2.33 -5.31 4.26
CA TYR A 65 -2.60 -3.92 4.57
C TYR A 65 -1.83 -3.52 5.82
N HIS A 66 -1.32 -2.31 5.84
CA HIS A 66 -0.79 -1.72 7.06
C HIS A 66 -1.11 -0.23 7.13
N LEU A 67 -0.98 0.33 8.34
CA LEU A 67 -1.21 1.73 8.60
C LEU A 67 0.14 2.41 8.82
N ASP A 68 0.32 3.56 8.19
CA ASP A 68 1.37 4.50 8.55
C ASP A 68 0.78 5.58 9.46
N LEU A 69 1.39 5.75 10.62
CA LEU A 69 1.03 6.75 11.62
C LEU A 69 2.13 7.78 11.68
N PHE A 70 1.79 9.03 11.36
CA PHE A 70 2.79 10.10 11.30
C PHE A 70 2.95 10.78 12.66
N ALA A 71 4.19 11.00 13.08
CA ALA A 71 4.52 11.56 14.37
C ALA A 71 5.66 12.59 14.28
N PRO A 72 5.61 13.66 15.09
CA PRO A 72 6.70 14.64 15.14
C PRO A 72 7.94 14.07 15.86
N ASP A 73 7.72 13.12 16.77
CA ASP A 73 8.76 12.36 17.45
C ASP A 73 8.41 10.86 17.36
N VAL A 74 9.13 10.19 16.46
CA VAL A 74 8.94 8.77 16.12
C VAL A 74 9.27 7.87 17.32
N ASP A 75 10.32 8.18 18.07
CA ASP A 75 10.78 7.34 19.17
C ASP A 75 9.89 7.52 20.42
N ALA A 76 9.48 8.76 20.71
CA ALA A 76 8.53 9.03 21.78
C ALA A 76 7.16 8.39 21.50
N GLU A 77 6.70 8.43 20.25
CA GLU A 77 5.46 7.77 19.87
C GLU A 77 5.57 6.24 19.96
N ALA A 78 6.69 5.68 19.52
CA ALA A 78 6.92 4.24 19.64
C ALA A 78 6.87 3.80 21.10
N HIS A 79 7.52 4.53 22.01
CA HIS A 79 7.47 4.26 23.45
C HIS A 79 6.06 4.38 24.03
N ARG A 80 5.27 5.38 23.59
CA ARG A 80 3.88 5.53 24.01
C ARG A 80 3.03 4.33 23.57
N LEU A 81 3.24 3.83 22.35
CA LEU A 81 2.50 2.68 21.83
C LEU A 81 2.95 1.35 22.45
N GLU A 82 4.23 1.19 22.78
CA GLU A 82 4.72 0.07 23.59
C GLU A 82 4.02 0.02 24.95
N ALA A 83 3.84 1.16 25.61
CA ALA A 83 3.11 1.25 26.88
C ALA A 83 1.62 0.87 26.76
N LEU A 84 1.06 0.88 25.54
CA LEU A 84 -0.29 0.37 25.25
C LEU A 84 -0.32 -1.11 24.83
N GLY A 85 0.84 -1.78 24.82
CA GLY A 85 1.00 -3.20 24.51
C GLY A 85 1.47 -3.51 23.09
N ALA A 86 1.85 -2.50 22.29
CA ALA A 86 2.49 -2.76 21.01
C ALA A 86 3.95 -3.24 21.20
N GLU A 87 4.50 -3.87 20.17
CA GLU A 87 5.89 -4.35 20.15
C GLU A 87 6.67 -3.66 19.03
N LYS A 88 7.90 -3.20 19.31
CA LYS A 88 8.85 -2.77 18.28
C LYS A 88 9.38 -3.97 17.51
N VAL A 89 9.03 -4.07 16.23
CA VAL A 89 9.45 -5.20 15.38
C VAL A 89 10.79 -4.91 14.72
N ARG A 90 10.94 -3.74 14.11
CA ARG A 90 12.14 -3.37 13.37
C ARG A 90 12.34 -1.86 13.33
N ARG A 91 13.58 -1.43 13.52
CA ARG A 91 13.98 -0.04 13.27
C ARG A 91 14.44 0.07 11.82
N GLU A 92 13.80 0.95 11.07
CA GLU A 92 14.31 1.40 9.78
C GLU A 92 15.16 2.67 9.96
N GLN A 93 15.60 3.32 8.89
CA GLN A 93 16.46 4.50 8.99
C GLN A 93 15.79 5.63 9.78
N ALA A 94 14.57 6.02 9.44
CA ALA A 94 13.87 7.16 10.06
C ALA A 94 12.55 6.80 10.79
N TRP A 95 12.04 5.57 10.64
CA TRP A 95 10.77 5.13 11.23
C TRP A 95 10.88 3.80 11.98
N TRP A 96 9.83 3.47 12.74
CA TRP A 96 9.64 2.15 13.36
C TRP A 96 8.59 1.33 12.62
N VAL A 97 8.85 0.03 12.45
CA VAL A 97 7.82 -0.98 12.22
C VAL A 97 7.40 -1.54 13.58
N MET A 98 6.12 -1.49 13.87
CA MET A 98 5.49 -1.91 15.12
C MET A 98 4.49 -3.03 14.87
N ARG A 99 4.20 -3.81 15.93
CA ARG A 99 3.13 -4.80 15.96
C ARG A 99 2.14 -4.45 17.06
N ALA A 100 0.86 -4.34 16.71
CA ALA A 100 -0.21 -4.15 17.67
C ALA A 100 -0.40 -5.43 18.53
N PRO A 101 -1.02 -5.34 19.72
CA PRO A 101 -1.30 -6.51 20.56
C PRO A 101 -2.04 -7.66 19.86
N THR A 102 -2.80 -7.34 18.81
CA THR A 102 -3.58 -8.30 18.01
C THR A 102 -2.86 -8.81 16.76
N GLY A 103 -1.57 -8.50 16.60
CA GLY A 103 -0.71 -9.03 15.54
C GLY A 103 -0.53 -8.14 14.31
N HIS A 104 -1.37 -7.12 14.12
CA HIS A 104 -1.32 -6.20 12.97
C HIS A 104 0.00 -5.42 12.94
N LEU A 105 0.62 -5.36 11.77
CA LEU A 105 1.81 -4.54 11.52
C LEU A 105 1.39 -3.12 11.12
N PHE A 106 2.16 -2.13 11.57
CA PHE A 106 1.97 -0.72 11.22
C PHE A 106 3.31 0.03 11.40
N CYS A 107 3.46 1.19 10.77
CA CYS A 107 4.66 2.00 10.91
C CYS A 107 4.41 3.31 11.66
N ILE A 108 5.47 3.85 12.28
CA ILE A 108 5.50 5.19 12.86
C ILE A 108 6.46 6.04 12.04
N ILE A 109 5.91 6.87 11.16
CA ILE A 109 6.64 7.67 10.18
C ILE A 109 6.88 9.09 10.72
N PRO A 110 8.03 9.74 10.45
CA PRO A 110 8.20 11.14 10.83
C PRO A 110 7.22 12.05 10.08
N ASP A 111 6.68 13.08 10.74
CA ASP A 111 5.82 14.08 10.11
C ASP A 111 6.51 14.85 8.98
N SER A 112 7.85 14.84 8.92
CA SER A 112 8.63 15.44 7.84
C SER A 112 8.79 14.53 6.61
N ALA A 113 8.27 13.30 6.64
CA ALA A 113 8.23 12.47 5.45
C ALA A 113 7.36 13.17 4.38
N PRO A 114 7.83 13.18 3.12
CA PRO A 114 7.18 13.91 2.04
C PRO A 114 5.71 13.54 1.99
N SER A 115 4.87 14.56 1.89
CA SER A 115 3.46 14.42 1.66
C SER A 115 3.19 14.47 0.16
N PRO A 116 2.13 13.78 -0.29
CA PRO A 116 1.69 13.90 -1.66
C PRO A 116 1.17 15.29 -2.05
N ASP A 117 0.71 16.06 -1.05
CA ASP A 117 0.30 17.45 -1.23
C ASP A 117 1.49 18.40 -1.34
N ASP A 118 2.73 17.94 -1.06
CA ASP A 118 3.93 18.78 -1.11
C ASP A 118 4.39 19.06 -2.55
N GLU A 119 3.91 18.28 -3.53
CA GLU A 119 4.32 18.33 -4.95
C GLU A 119 3.16 18.73 -5.91
N ALA A 120 2.05 19.28 -5.40
CA ALA A 120 0.83 19.53 -6.19
C ALA A 120 0.85 20.81 -7.07
N ASP A 121 2.03 21.38 -7.37
CA ASP A 121 2.16 22.62 -8.17
C ASP A 121 2.57 22.38 -9.64
N ASP A 122 2.65 21.13 -10.11
CA ASP A 122 2.89 20.86 -11.54
C ASP A 122 1.56 20.72 -12.30
N GLU A 123 1.21 21.80 -12.99
CA GLU A 123 0.20 21.91 -14.04
C GLU A 123 0.46 20.83 -15.11
N PHE A 124 -0.18 19.67 -14.98
CA PHE A 124 -0.05 18.58 -15.96
C PHE A 124 -0.80 18.96 -17.24
N ASP A 125 -0.06 19.28 -18.30
CA ASP A 125 -0.58 19.43 -19.66
C ASP A 125 -1.21 18.10 -20.14
N ASP A 126 -2.46 18.19 -20.58
CA ASP A 126 -3.30 17.11 -21.12
C ASP A 126 -2.84 16.63 -22.51
N GLU A 127 -1.59 16.17 -22.65
CA GLU A 127 -1.11 15.56 -23.90
C GLU A 127 -0.42 14.23 -23.58
N PHE A 128 -1.22 13.17 -23.45
CA PHE A 128 -0.70 11.81 -23.53
C PHE A 128 -1.01 11.25 -24.92
N ASP A 129 0.04 11.18 -25.73
CA ASP A 129 0.07 10.59 -27.07
C ASP A 129 -0.41 9.14 -27.03
N ASP A 130 -1.38 8.86 -27.89
CA ASP A 130 -1.98 7.56 -28.16
C ASP A 130 -1.20 6.94 -29.33
N GLU A 131 -0.02 6.35 -29.09
CA GLU A 131 0.69 5.55 -30.11
C GLU A 131 1.79 4.66 -29.50
N ALA A 132 1.52 3.36 -29.39
CA ALA A 132 2.52 2.29 -29.51
C ALA A 132 1.83 0.94 -29.76
N ASP A 133 1.50 0.67 -31.02
CA ASP A 133 1.49 -0.69 -31.56
C ASP A 133 2.95 -1.12 -31.75
N ASP A 134 3.31 -2.36 -31.36
CA ASP A 134 4.20 -3.23 -32.15
C ASP A 134 4.20 -4.65 -31.57
N GLU A 135 3.51 -5.51 -32.32
CA GLU A 135 3.79 -6.89 -32.70
C GLU A 135 5.05 -7.56 -32.08
N PHE A 136 4.87 -8.69 -31.37
CA PHE A 136 5.95 -9.64 -31.13
C PHE A 136 5.49 -11.08 -31.43
N ASP A 137 6.22 -11.68 -32.37
CA ASP A 137 6.10 -13.03 -32.93
C ASP A 137 6.12 -14.16 -31.88
N ASP A 138 5.39 -15.22 -32.22
CA ASP A 138 5.36 -16.53 -31.58
C ASP A 138 6.69 -17.31 -31.69
N GLU A 139 6.79 -18.31 -30.81
CA GLU A 139 7.64 -19.52 -30.85
C GLU A 139 8.85 -19.53 -29.92
N ASP A 140 8.68 -20.16 -28.75
CA ASP A 140 9.62 -21.17 -28.25
C ASP A 140 8.91 -22.11 -27.27
N GLY A 141 8.91 -23.40 -27.60
CA GLY A 141 8.33 -24.47 -26.79
C GLY A 141 9.10 -24.69 -25.50
N PHE A 142 8.38 -24.89 -24.40
CA PHE A 142 8.97 -25.35 -23.15
C PHE A 142 8.24 -26.58 -22.64
N ASP A 143 9.02 -27.64 -22.40
CA ASP A 143 8.57 -28.92 -21.86
C ASP A 143 7.94 -28.75 -20.48
N HIS A 144 6.80 -29.41 -20.29
CA HIS A 144 6.02 -29.37 -19.06
C HIS A 144 6.58 -30.40 -18.06
N GLU A 145 7.52 -29.99 -17.20
CA GLU A 145 7.77 -30.71 -15.95
C GLU A 145 6.67 -30.35 -14.94
N LEU A 146 6.06 -31.37 -14.34
CA LEU A 146 5.06 -31.24 -13.29
C LEU A 146 5.77 -30.85 -11.99
N ASP A 147 5.83 -29.55 -11.70
CA ASP A 147 6.17 -29.05 -10.38
C ASP A 147 4.96 -29.26 -9.46
N ASP A 148 5.16 -29.98 -8.36
CA ASP A 148 4.18 -30.14 -7.29
C ASP A 148 3.96 -28.77 -6.67
N GLY A 149 2.97 -28.04 -7.21
CA GLY A 149 2.66 -26.66 -6.87
C GLY A 149 2.53 -26.43 -5.35
N PRO A 150 2.77 -25.19 -4.90
CA PRO A 150 2.73 -24.88 -3.47
C PRO A 150 1.39 -25.28 -2.88
N ALA A 151 1.44 -25.80 -1.64
CA ALA A 151 0.29 -26.23 -0.88
C ALA A 151 -0.88 -25.23 -1.00
N GLU A 152 -2.08 -25.74 -1.23
CA GLU A 152 -3.29 -24.93 -1.34
C GLU A 152 -3.36 -23.92 -0.18
N PRO A 153 -3.57 -22.62 -0.45
CA PRO A 153 -3.69 -21.64 0.60
C PRO A 153 -4.86 -22.03 1.50
N GLU A 154 -4.64 -21.98 2.81
CA GLU A 154 -5.72 -22.27 3.77
C GLU A 154 -6.96 -21.42 3.44
N PRO A 155 -8.17 -22.02 3.53
CA PRO A 155 -9.39 -21.31 3.19
C PRO A 155 -9.50 -20.03 4.02
N PRO A 156 -9.91 -18.90 3.41
CA PRO A 156 -9.94 -17.62 4.09
C PRO A 156 -10.83 -17.71 5.34
N GLN A 157 -10.33 -17.16 6.46
CA GLN A 157 -11.12 -16.99 7.67
C GLN A 157 -12.46 -16.36 7.30
N ALA A 158 -13.56 -17.02 7.67
CA ALA A 158 -14.89 -16.49 7.43
C ALA A 158 -15.07 -15.18 8.21
N TYR A 159 -14.99 -14.05 7.52
CA TYR A 159 -15.29 -12.75 8.10
C TYR A 159 -16.82 -12.67 8.32
N PRO A 160 -17.31 -12.55 9.57
CA PRO A 160 -18.72 -12.26 9.78
C PRO A 160 -19.06 -10.94 9.07
N ARG A 161 -20.08 -10.98 8.20
CA ARG A 161 -20.49 -9.82 7.38
C ARG A 161 -20.89 -8.62 8.24
N LEU A 162 -20.75 -7.44 7.63
CA LEU A 162 -21.21 -6.10 8.03
C LEU A 162 -22.00 -6.04 9.35
N ARG A 163 -21.50 -5.25 10.31
CA ARG A 163 -22.30 -4.81 11.47
C ARG A 163 -23.65 -4.35 10.93
N SER A 164 -24.73 -5.01 11.34
CA SER A 164 -26.07 -4.62 10.96
C SER A 164 -26.29 -3.17 11.39
N VAL A 165 -26.40 -2.27 10.41
CA VAL A 165 -26.84 -0.90 10.66
C VAL A 165 -28.32 -1.00 11.01
N PRO A 166 -28.76 -0.62 12.22
CA PRO A 166 -30.18 -0.56 12.50
C PRO A 166 -30.82 0.49 11.59
N ASN A 167 -31.79 0.07 10.78
CA ASN A 167 -32.62 1.00 10.01
C ASN A 167 -33.24 2.00 11.00
N SER A 168 -32.90 3.28 10.84
CA SER A 168 -33.52 4.40 11.55
C SER A 168 -34.84 4.79 10.90
#